data_AF-A0A967CMI5-F1
#
_entry.id   AF-A0A967CMI5-F1
#
_cell.length_a   1.000
_cell.length_b   1.000
_cell.length_c   1.000
_cell.angle_alpha   90.00
_cell.angle_beta   90.00
_cell.angle_gamma   90.00
#
_symmetry.space_group_name_H-M   'P 1'
#
loop_
_entity.id
_entity.type
_entity.pdbx_description
1 polymer ?
#
loop_
_entity_poly.entity_id
_entity_poly.type
_entity_poly.pdbx_seq_one_letter_code
_entity_poly.pdbx_strand_id
1 'polypeptide(L)' 'MAQLGFPLLGDKIYGGRLRLPKNADAKFIEVLTALRSQMLHAHQIIFSHPRLEEDMQLQADVPKEMVHLLSTLNEYDT' A
#
# COMPACT_ATOMS: atom_id res chain seq x y z
N MET A 1 2.75 -11.26 -5.24
CA MET A 1 1.73 -10.98 -4.22
C MET A 1 0.46 -11.76 -4.51
N ALA A 2 -0.35 -11.40 -5.52
CA ALA A 2 -1.55 -12.17 -5.86
C ALA A 2 -1.28 -13.66 -6.18
N GLN A 3 -0.23 -13.97 -6.96
CA GLN A 3 0.19 -15.36 -7.24
C GLN A 3 0.55 -16.14 -5.95
N LEU A 4 1.01 -15.45 -4.91
CA LEU A 4 1.36 -16.05 -3.61
C LEU A 4 0.14 -16.19 -2.68
N GLY A 5 -1.06 -15.79 -3.13
CA GLY A 5 -2.28 -15.81 -2.32
C GLY A 5 -2.50 -14.55 -1.46
N PHE A 6 -1.60 -13.56 -1.55
CA PHE A 6 -1.65 -12.32 -0.78
C PHE A 6 -1.67 -11.12 -1.73
N PRO A 7 -2.81 -10.83 -2.39
CA PRO A 7 -2.89 -9.68 -3.28
C PRO A 7 -2.78 -8.35 -2.52
N LEU A 8 -2.41 -7.30 -3.24
CA LEU A 8 -2.35 -5.95 -2.69
C LEU A 8 -3.76 -5.42 -2.45
N LEU A 9 -3.92 -4.67 -1.35
CA LEU A 9 -5.16 -3.97 -1.05
C LEU A 9 -5.41 -2.88 -2.10
N GLY A 10 -6.66 -2.73 -2.57
CA GLY A 10 -7.01 -1.75 -3.61
C GLY A 10 -6.61 -2.13 -5.04
N ASP A 11 -6.02 -3.31 -5.26
CA ASP A 11 -5.71 -3.83 -6.60
C ASP A 11 -7.00 -4.29 -7.32
N LYS A 12 -7.39 -3.57 -8.37
CA LYS A 12 -8.61 -3.84 -9.14
C LYS A 12 -8.46 -5.01 -10.12
N ILE A 13 -7.23 -5.37 -10.50
CA ILE A 13 -6.98 -6.39 -11.53
C ILE A 13 -6.74 -7.74 -10.86
N TYR A 14 -5.87 -7.77 -9.85
CA TYR A 14 -5.46 -9.03 -9.20
C TYR A 14 -5.96 -9.18 -7.77
N GLY A 15 -6.61 -8.15 -7.19
CA GLY A 15 -7.03 -8.13 -5.79
C GLY A 15 -8.28 -8.93 -5.45
N GLY A 16 -9.08 -9.30 -6.45
CA GLY A 16 -10.35 -9.97 -6.23
C GLY A 16 -11.30 -9.16 -5.33
N ARG A 17 -12.22 -9.85 -4.65
CA ARG A 17 -13.17 -9.21 -3.74
C ARG A 17 -12.50 -8.92 -2.39
N LEU A 18 -12.58 -7.66 -1.95
CA LEU A 18 -12.15 -7.24 -0.62
C LEU A 18 -12.84 -8.10 0.46
N ARG A 19 -12.03 -8.67 1.36
CA ARG A 19 -12.51 -9.47 2.49
C ARG A 19 -12.50 -8.61 3.74
N LEU A 20 -13.69 -8.29 4.24
CA LEU A 20 -13.85 -7.51 5.46
C LEU A 20 -13.84 -8.42 6.70
N PRO A 21 -13.16 -8.05 7.79
CA PRO A 21 -13.26 -8.77 9.06
C PRO A 21 -14.69 -8.72 9.61
N LYS A 22 -15.13 -9.80 10.28
CA LYS A 22 -16.52 -9.90 10.80
C LYS A 22 -16.86 -8.87 11.87
N ASN A 23 -15.87 -8.42 12.64
CA ASN A 23 -16.02 -7.49 13.75
C ASN A 23 -15.40 -6.11 13.46
N ALA A 24 -15.18 -5.80 12.18
CA ALA A 24 -14.70 -4.49 11.78
C ALA A 24 -15.75 -3.41 12.09
N ASP A 25 -15.32 -2.31 12.68
CA ASP A 25 -16.18 -1.15 12.87
C ASP A 25 -16.44 -0.41 11.54
N ALA A 26 -17.43 0.48 11.54
CA ALA A 26 -17.83 1.19 10.33
C ALA A 26 -16.70 2.05 9.75
N LYS A 27 -15.88 2.66 10.63
CA LYS A 27 -14.75 3.51 10.26
C LYS A 27 -13.68 2.70 9.52
N PHE A 28 -13.33 1.52 10.03
CA PHE A 28 -12.37 0.62 9.40
C PHE A 28 -12.85 0.13 8.02
N ILE A 29 -14.12 -0.26 7.93
CA ILE A 29 -14.72 -0.69 6.65
C ILE A 29 -14.69 0.45 5.62
N GLU A 30 -15.02 1.68 6.03
CA GLU A 30 -14.98 2.84 5.16
C GLU A 30 -13.58 3.06 4.58
N VAL A 31 -12.54 3.04 5.43
CA VAL A 31 -11.15 3.20 5.00
C VAL A 31 -10.74 2.12 3.99
N LEU A 32 -11.08 0.85 4.25
CA LEU A 32 -10.71 -0.25 3.35
C LEU A 32 -11.45 -0.19 2.00
N THR A 33 -12.70 0.27 1.99
CA THR A 33 -13.53 0.32 0.78
C THR A 33 -13.30 1.58 -0.07
N ALA A 34 -12.76 2.65 0.52
CA ALA A 34 -12.47 3.90 -0.16
C ALA A 34 -11.23 3.85 -1.08
N LEU A 35 -10.41 2.79 -0.99
CA LEU A 35 -9.15 2.68 -1.73
C LEU A 35 -9.38 2.61 -3.24
N ARG A 36 -8.76 3.56 -3.97
CA ARG A 36 -8.96 3.70 -5.43
C ARG A 36 -7.87 3.05 -6.26
N SER A 37 -6.73 2.74 -5.65
CA SER A 37 -5.53 2.18 -6.26
C SER A 37 -4.90 1.14 -5.36
N GLN A 38 -4.05 0.31 -5.95
CA GLN A 38 -3.23 -0.62 -5.19
C GLN A 38 -2.40 0.13 -4.14
N MET A 39 -2.31 -0.43 -2.94
CA MET A 39 -1.43 0.03 -1.88
C MET A 39 0.01 -0.41 -2.19
N LEU A 40 0.57 0.15 -3.27
CA LEU A 40 1.94 -0.06 -3.72
C LEU A 40 2.64 1.30 -3.83
N HIS A 41 3.80 1.41 -3.22
CA HIS A 41 4.58 2.63 -3.23
C HIS A 41 6.06 2.31 -3.48
N ALA A 42 6.63 2.91 -4.54
CA ALA A 42 8.07 2.87 -4.80
C ALA A 42 8.78 3.87 -3.90
N HIS A 43 9.08 3.45 -2.67
CA HIS A 43 9.68 4.31 -1.65
C HIS A 43 11.11 4.75 -2.01
N GLN A 44 11.86 3.89 -2.69
CA GLN A 44 13.26 4.13 -2.99
C GLN A 44 13.62 3.62 -4.38
N ILE A 45 14.47 4.38 -5.07
CA ILE A 45 15.14 3.96 -6.29
C ILE A 45 16.64 4.17 -6.14
N ILE A 46 17.42 3.19 -6.60
CA ILE A 46 18.88 3.25 -6.68
C ILE A 46 19.25 2.92 -8.11
N PHE A 47 20.11 3.74 -8.71
CA PHE A 47 20.61 3.53 -10.07
C PHE A 47 21.93 4.27 -10.28
N SER A 48 22.76 3.79 -11.20
CA SER A 48 23.97 4.48 -11.59
C SER A 48 23.65 5.64 -12.54
N HIS A 49 24.12 6.84 -12.22
CA HIS A 49 23.81 8.03 -12.98
C HIS A 49 24.39 7.92 -14.40
N PRO A 50 23.58 8.09 -15.47
CA PRO A 50 23.99 7.74 -16.83
C PRO A 50 25.13 8.60 -17.40
N ARG A 51 25.45 9.72 -16.76
CA ARG A 51 26.55 10.61 -17.16
C ARG A 51 27.70 10.66 -16.15
N LEU A 52 27.42 10.43 -14.87
CA LEU A 52 28.43 10.55 -13.81
C LEU A 52 29.02 9.18 -13.46
N GLU A 53 28.34 8.09 -13.84
CA GLU A 53 28.70 6.71 -13.50
C GLU A 53 28.81 6.45 -11.99
N GLU A 54 28.23 7.35 -11.18
CA GLU A 54 28.14 7.25 -9.73
C GLU A 54 26.76 6.72 -9.32
N ASP A 55 26.71 5.94 -8.25
CA ASP A 55 25.46 5.45 -7.70
C ASP A 55 24.66 6.58 -7.04
N MET A 56 23.41 6.73 -7.47
CA MET A 56 22.47 7.67 -6.90
C MET A 56 21.32 6.93 -6.22
N GLN A 57 20.90 7.49 -5.10
CA GLN A 57 19.76 7.01 -4.32
C GLN A 57 18.77 8.15 -4.13
N LEU A 58 17.51 7.88 -4.45
CA LEU A 58 16.40 8.80 -4.23
C LEU A 58 15.33 8.10 -3.40
N GLN A 59 14.70 8.85 -2.51
CA GLN A 59 13.61 8.39 -1.67
C GLN A 59 12.40 9.30 -1.82
N ALA A 60 11.20 8.71 -1.70
CA ALA A 60 9.94 9.41 -1.69
C ALA A 60 9.22 9.15 -0.36
N ASP A 61 8.58 10.19 0.18
CA ASP A 61 7.76 10.06 1.37
C ASP A 61 6.57 9.12 1.15
N VAL A 62 6.19 8.40 2.20
CA VAL A 62 5.02 7.52 2.17
C VAL A 62 3.76 8.35 1.92
N PRO A 63 2.91 8.00 0.94
CA PRO A 63 1.70 8.75 0.63
C PRO A 63 0.76 8.83 1.84
N LYS A 64 0.10 9.97 2.02
CA LYS A 64 -0.83 10.23 3.14
C LYS A 64 -1.92 9.17 3.28
N GLU A 65 -2.47 8.67 2.16
CA GLU A 65 -3.47 7.60 2.14
C GLU A 65 -2.93 6.30 2.74
N MET A 66 -1.68 5.93 2.42
CA MET A 66 -1.02 4.74 2.94
C MET A 66 -0.70 4.89 4.43
N VAL A 67 -0.24 6.07 4.86
CA VAL A 67 -0.04 6.38 6.29
C VAL A 67 -1.35 6.23 7.06
N HIS A 68 -2.44 6.80 6.55
CA HIS A 68 -3.75 6.74 7.19
C HIS A 68 -4.28 5.29 7.30
N LEU A 69 -4.11 4.50 6.23
CA LEU A 69 -4.46 3.08 6.23
C LEU A 69 -3.64 2.30 7.27
N LEU A 70 -2.32 2.50 7.32
CA LEU A 70 -1.44 1.81 8.27
C LEU A 70 -1.82 2.15 9.72
N SER A 71 -2.11 3.42 10.02
CA SER A 71 -2.61 3.82 11.34
C SER A 71 -3.93 3.12 11.69
N THR A 72 -4.85 3.06 10.73
CA THR A 72 -6.17 2.42 10.89
C THR A 72 -6.05 0.91 11.11
N LEU A 73 -5.10 0.24 10.42
CA LEU A 73 -4.79 -1.17 10.63
C LEU A 73 -4.20 -1.43 12.02
N ASN A 74 -3.28 -0.56 12.46
CA ASN A 74 -2.64 -0.70 13.77
C ASN A 74 -3.65 -0.48 14.91
N GLU A 75 -4.55 0.50 14.78
CA GLU A 75 -5.66 0.71 15.73
C GLU A 75 -6.59 -0.50 15.82
N TYR A 76 -6.86 -1.20 14.71
CA TYR A 76 -7.77 -2.36 14.69
C TYR A 76 -7.16 -3.63 15.28
N ASP A 77 -5.84 -3.80 15.24
CA ASP A 77 -5.14 -4.98 15.78
C ASP A 77 -4.95 -4.93 17.31
N THR A 78 -5.25 -3.77 17.93
CA THR A 78 -5.12 -3.53 19.38
C THR A 78 -6.42 -3.84 20.12
#